data_AF-A0A956ESF2-F1
#
_entry.id   AF-A0A956ESF2-F1
#
_cell.length_a   1.000
_cell.length_b   1.000
_cell.length_c   1.000
_cell.angle_alpha   90.00
_cell.angle_beta   90.00
_cell.angle_gamma   90.00
#
_symmetry.space_group_name_H-M   'P 1'
#
loop_
_entity.id
_entity.type
_entity.pdbx_description
1 polymer ?
#
loop_
_entity_poly.entity_id
_entity_poly.type
_entity_poly.pdbx_seq_one_letter_code
_entity_poly.pdbx_strand_id
1 'polypeptide(L)'
;QVRKMATQVGFKVVRLHREAIGPLPLGDLAEGAWRMLTDAEVEALYAVAGGREAPATRAWAALLAQWEAGALEAVDAGCFARCVKHG
;
A
#
# COMPACT_ATOMS: atom_id res chain seq x y z
N GLN A 1 -1.49 11.83 -9.94
CA GLN A 1 -1.05 13.02 -9.20
C GLN A 1 -0.13 13.91 -10.03
N VAL A 2 0.99 13.39 -10.58
CA VAL A 2 2.01 14.15 -11.36
C VAL A 2 1.44 15.19 -12.33
N ARG A 3 0.45 14.84 -13.16
CA ARG A 3 -0.16 15.79 -14.11
C ARG A 3 -0.81 17.00 -13.43
N LYS A 4 -1.47 16.79 -12.29
CA LYS A 4 -2.09 17.88 -11.50
C LYS A 4 -1.02 18.81 -10.93
N MET A 5 0.03 18.21 -10.35
CA MET A 5 1.16 18.96 -9.78
C MET A 5 1.85 19.82 -10.84
N ALA A 6 2.12 19.27 -12.02
CA ALA A 6 2.73 20.00 -13.12
C ALA A 6 1.85 21.17 -13.59
N THR A 7 0.54 20.95 -13.73
CA THR A 7 -0.38 22.04 -14.10
C THR A 7 -0.41 23.16 -13.05
N GLN A 8 -0.33 22.82 -11.76
CA GLN A 8 -0.31 23.83 -10.68
C GLN A 8 0.89 24.78 -10.77
N VAL A 9 2.01 24.34 -11.34
CA VAL A 9 3.21 25.16 -11.56
C VAL A 9 3.33 25.67 -13.01
N GLY A 10 2.25 25.59 -13.80
CA GLY A 10 2.18 26.15 -15.16
C GLY A 10 2.74 25.27 -16.27
N PHE A 11 3.08 24.00 -16.00
CA PHE A 11 3.60 23.07 -17.01
C PHE A 11 2.53 22.11 -17.53
N LYS A 12 2.48 21.95 -18.86
CA LYS A 12 1.69 20.89 -19.52
C LYS A 12 2.52 19.62 -19.70
N VAL A 13 2.09 18.52 -19.09
CA VAL A 13 2.75 17.21 -19.26
C VAL A 13 2.45 16.64 -20.64
N VAL A 14 3.46 16.61 -21.52
CA VAL A 14 3.35 16.07 -22.89
C VAL A 14 3.39 14.54 -22.91
N ARG A 15 4.33 13.92 -22.17
CA ARG A 15 4.43 12.45 -21.99
C ARG A 15 4.69 12.14 -20.52
N LEU A 16 4.07 11.09 -20.02
CA LEU A 16 4.32 10.55 -18.68
C LEU A 16 4.51 9.05 -18.82
N HIS A 17 5.71 8.58 -18.48
CA HIS A 17 6.07 7.18 -18.52
C HIS A 17 6.49 6.73 -17.12
N ARG A 18 6.03 5.55 -16.69
CA ARG A 18 6.39 4.97 -15.41
C ARG A 18 7.36 3.83 -15.67
N GLU A 19 8.63 4.09 -15.38
CA GLU A 19 9.73 3.14 -15.60
C GLU A 19 9.86 2.09 -14.49
N ALA A 20 9.24 2.29 -13.33
CA ALA A 20 9.33 1.36 -12.21
C ALA A 20 8.12 1.46 -11.26
N ILE A 21 7.92 0.40 -10.46
CA ILE A 21 7.00 0.35 -9.32
C ILE A 21 7.75 -0.20 -8.11
N GLY A 22 8.08 0.67 -7.15
CA GLY A 22 8.90 0.27 -6.01
C GLY A 22 10.22 -0.36 -6.48
N PRO A 23 10.59 -1.56 -6.01
CA PRO A 23 11.82 -2.23 -6.42
C PRO A 23 11.75 -2.89 -7.82
N LEU A 24 10.61 -2.81 -8.53
CA LEU A 24 10.44 -3.46 -9.83
C LEU A 24 10.63 -2.48 -11.00
N PRO A 25 11.75 -2.55 -11.73
CA PRO A 25 11.92 -1.81 -12.98
C PRO A 25 11.13 -2.47 -14.12
N LEU A 26 10.75 -1.65 -15.10
CA LEU A 26 10.14 -2.11 -16.34
C LEU A 26 11.14 -2.90 -17.20
N GLY A 27 12.41 -2.50 -17.18
CA GLY A 27 13.48 -3.12 -17.96
C GLY A 27 13.16 -3.11 -19.46
N ASP A 28 13.39 -4.24 -20.12
CA ASP A 28 13.20 -4.42 -21.56
C ASP A 28 11.78 -4.89 -21.94
N LEU A 29 10.80 -4.75 -21.04
CA LEU A 29 9.43 -5.17 -21.31
C LEU A 29 8.79 -4.26 -22.37
N ALA A 30 8.39 -4.87 -23.49
CA ALA A 30 7.76 -4.16 -24.60
C ALA A 30 6.43 -3.50 -24.19
N GLU A 31 6.06 -2.42 -24.88
CA GLU A 31 4.78 -1.75 -24.65
C GLU A 31 3.61 -2.73 -24.88
N GLY A 32 2.68 -2.77 -23.93
CA GLY A 32 1.52 -3.69 -23.95
C GLY A 32 1.81 -5.13 -23.53
N ALA A 33 3.07 -5.50 -23.31
CA ALA A 33 3.44 -6.82 -22.83
C ALA A 33 3.32 -6.94 -21.30
N TRP A 34 3.28 -8.18 -20.82
CA TRP A 34 3.36 -8.53 -19.40
C TRP A 34 4.28 -9.74 -19.23
N ARG A 35 4.77 -9.92 -18.01
CA ARG A 35 5.54 -11.10 -17.60
C ARG A 35 5.15 -11.54 -16.21
N MET A 36 5.40 -12.79 -15.89
CA MET A 36 5.34 -13.26 -14.50
C MET A 36 6.50 -12.66 -13.71
N LEU A 37 6.23 -12.35 -12.44
CA LEU A 37 7.27 -11.98 -11.48
C LEU A 37 7.96 -13.24 -10.99
N THR A 38 9.26 -13.12 -10.73
CA THR A 38 10.02 -14.16 -10.03
C THR A 38 9.69 -14.13 -8.54
N ASP A 39 9.93 -15.23 -7.83
CA ASP A 39 9.69 -15.29 -6.39
C ASP A 39 10.48 -14.21 -5.63
N ALA A 40 11.71 -13.93 -6.05
CA ALA A 40 12.53 -12.87 -5.46
C ALA A 40 11.92 -11.47 -5.64
N GLU A 41 11.31 -11.20 -6.79
CA GLU A 41 10.62 -9.94 -7.07
C GLU A 41 9.32 -9.82 -6.26
N VAL A 42 8.59 -10.92 -6.10
CA VAL A 42 7.40 -10.97 -5.25
C VAL A 42 7.79 -10.67 -3.79
N GLU A 43 8.84 -11.29 -3.28
CA GLU A 43 9.33 -11.02 -1.91
C GLU A 43 9.83 -9.57 -1.76
N ALA A 44 10.52 -9.03 -2.76
CA ALA A 44 10.96 -7.63 -2.74
C ALA A 44 9.76 -6.66 -2.65
N LEU A 45 8.67 -6.94 -3.37
CA LEU A 45 7.43 -6.15 -3.27
C LEU A 45 6.82 -6.22 -1.86
N TYR A 46 6.70 -7.41 -1.29
CA TYR A 46 6.10 -7.57 0.04
C TYR A 46 6.97 -6.96 1.15
N ALA A 47 8.29 -7.01 1.02
CA ALA A 47 9.21 -6.37 1.95
C ALA A 47 8.96 -4.85 2.04
N VAL A 48 8.77 -4.17 0.91
CA VAL A 48 8.49 -2.72 0.89
C VAL A 48 7.03 -2.37 1.18
N ALA A 49 6.11 -3.32 0.99
CA ALA A 49 4.68 -3.13 1.24
C ALA A 49 4.28 -3.35 2.72
N GLY A 50 5.21 -3.79 3.56
CA GLY A 50 4.98 -4.08 4.98
C GLY A 50 4.47 -5.49 5.25
N GLY A 51 4.98 -6.49 4.53
CA GLY A 51 4.76 -7.93 4.76
C GLY A 51 3.70 -8.59 3.87
N ARG A 52 3.65 -9.93 3.90
CA ARG A 52 2.70 -10.78 3.15
C ARG A 52 1.28 -10.77 3.71
N GLU A 53 1.11 -10.31 4.94
CA GLU A 53 -0.17 -10.33 5.64
C GLU A 53 -1.16 -9.37 5.00
N ALA A 54 -2.44 -9.77 5.00
CA ALA A 54 -3.50 -8.90 4.51
C ALA A 54 -3.52 -7.59 5.32
N PRO A 55 -3.76 -6.43 4.67
CA PRO A 55 -3.74 -5.14 5.35
C PRO A 55 -4.67 -5.06 6.57
N ALA A 56 -5.82 -5.73 6.52
CA ALA A 56 -6.77 -5.81 7.63
C ALA A 56 -6.19 -6.56 8.84
N THR A 57 -5.49 -7.68 8.60
CA THR A 57 -4.90 -8.50 9.65
C THR A 57 -3.80 -7.74 10.40
N ARG A 58 -2.88 -7.10 9.67
CA ARG A 58 -1.82 -6.29 10.30
C ARG A 58 -2.36 -5.05 11.02
N ALA A 59 -3.42 -4.43 10.50
CA ALA A 59 -4.07 -3.29 11.16
C ALA A 59 -4.72 -3.71 12.48
N TRP A 60 -5.40 -4.86 12.47
CA TRP A 60 -5.98 -5.44 13.68
C TRP A 60 -4.91 -5.84 14.70
N ALA A 61 -3.85 -6.52 14.27
CA ALA A 61 -2.72 -6.87 15.13
C ALA A 61 -2.06 -5.63 15.75
N ALA A 62 -1.89 -4.55 14.97
CA ALA A 62 -1.35 -3.29 15.47
C ALA A 62 -2.26 -2.64 16.52
N LEU A 63 -3.59 -2.66 16.33
CA LEU A 63 -4.55 -2.14 17.31
C LEU A 63 -4.54 -2.97 18.60
N LEU A 64 -4.50 -4.30 18.49
CA LEU A 64 -4.37 -5.19 19.66
C LEU A 64 -3.08 -4.92 20.45
N ALA A 65 -1.94 -4.80 19.76
CA ALA A 65 -0.67 -4.49 20.42
C ALA A 65 -0.70 -3.12 21.14
N GLN A 66 -1.35 -2.11 20.53
CA GLN A 66 -1.53 -0.80 21.17
C GLN A 66 -2.44 -0.88 22.40
N TRP A 67 -3.49 -1.69 22.35
CA TRP A 67 -4.37 -1.95 23.49
C TRP A 67 -3.62 -2.64 24.63
N GLU A 68 -2.87 -3.70 24.33
CA GLU A 68 -2.06 -4.43 25.31
C GLU A 68 -0.96 -3.54 25.93
N ALA A 69 -0.43 -2.59 25.16
CA ALA A 69 0.51 -1.58 25.64
C ALA A 69 -0.15 -0.46 26.48
N GLY A 70 -1.47 -0.46 26.64
CA GLY A 70 -2.21 0.57 27.38
C GLY A 70 -2.28 1.92 26.68
N ALA A 71 -2.00 1.97 25.37
CA ALA A 71 -1.95 3.21 24.58
C ALA A 71 -3.32 3.62 23.99
N LEU A 72 -4.38 2.83 24.23
CA LEU A 72 -5.76 3.12 23.82
C LEU A 72 -6.65 3.21 25.06
N GLU A 73 -7.38 4.33 25.24
CA GLU A 73 -8.38 4.48 26.31
C GLU A 73 -9.75 3.94 25.86
N ALA A 74 -10.51 3.37 26.80
CA ALA A 74 -11.77 2.65 26.56
C ALA A 74 -12.95 3.50 26.03
N VAL A 75 -12.76 4.79 25.76
CA VAL A 75 -13.85 5.72 25.37
C VAL A 75 -14.33 5.51 23.92
N ASP A 76 -13.61 4.71 23.12
CA ASP A 76 -14.01 4.28 21.76
C ASP A 76 -14.80 2.94 21.72
N ALA A 77 -15.06 2.33 22.88
CA ALA A 77 -15.70 1.01 22.97
C ALA A 77 -17.12 0.95 22.37
N GLY A 78 -17.80 2.09 22.23
CA GLY A 78 -19.13 2.18 21.63
C GLY A 78 -19.17 1.95 20.11
N CYS A 79 -18.07 2.26 19.41
CA CYS A 79 -17.96 2.01 17.96
C CYS A 79 -17.43 0.59 17.67
N PHE A 80 -16.55 0.09 18.53
CA PHE A 80 -15.80 -1.16 18.36
C PHE A 80 -16.69 -2.41 18.41
N ALA A 81 -17.63 -2.48 19.37
CA ALA A 81 -18.53 -3.63 19.52
C ALA A 81 -19.53 -3.79 18.35
N ARG A 82 -19.76 -2.74 17.55
CA ARG A 82 -20.72 -2.75 16.43
C ARG A 82 -20.14 -3.30 15.13
N CYS A 83 -18.82 -3.25 14.95
CA CYS A 83 -18.14 -3.78 13.76
C CYS A 83 -17.96 -5.31 13.82
N VAL A 84 -17.78 -5.88 15.02
CA VAL A 84 -17.53 -7.32 15.25
C VAL A 84 -18.70 -8.24 14.86
N LYS A 85 -19.93 -7.74 14.72
CA LYS A 85 -21.10 -8.60 14.45
C LYS A 85 -21.39 -8.88 12.97
N HIS A 86 -20.70 -8.25 12.01
CA HIS A 86 -21.05 -8.34 10.57
C HIS A 86 -19.85 -8.61 9.62
N GLY A 87 -18.72 -9.11 10.13
CA GLY A 87 -17.55 -9.51 9.32
C GLY A 87 -17.28 -11.00 9.40
#